data_AF-Q8KL28-F1
#
_entry.id   AF-Q8KL28-F1
#
_cell.length_a   1.000
_cell.length_b   1.000
_cell.length_c   1.000
_cell.angle_alpha   90.00
_cell.angle_beta   90.00
_cell.angle_gamma   90.00
#
_symmetry.space_group_name_H-M   'P 1'
#
loop_
_entity.id
_entity.type
_entity.pdbx_description
1 polymer ?
#
loop_
_entity_poly.entity_id
_entity_poly.type
_entity_poly.pdbx_seq_one_letter_code
_entity_poly.pdbx_strand_id
1 'polypeptide(L)'
;MTHLHYDHAGNLPAFPNATFHIQDREMAYGTGRCMCHERMRRPFATEGVVDAVRLVFQSRVRFHDGDGEIVPGCRVHLVGGHSKGLQVVTVATGGALLVIASDALHFQHYLENDGAFPLFADYLEVIEGYNKLRVLAGANGLIIPGHDPEVLQKFSPLAPDLQFARVLL
;
A
#
# COMPACT_ATOMS: atom_id res chain seq x y z
N MET A 1 -2.47 4.62 4.70
CA MET A 1 -1.53 3.52 4.98
C MET A 1 -1.92 2.36 4.09
N THR A 2 -1.01 1.81 3.30
CA THR A 2 -1.32 0.73 2.34
C THR A 2 -1.60 -0.58 3.05
N HIS A 3 -0.78 -0.92 4.04
CA HIS A 3 -0.95 -2.09 4.90
C HIS A 3 -0.10 -1.99 6.18
N LEU A 4 -0.14 -2.99 7.06
CA LEU A 4 0.42 -2.95 8.42
C LEU A 4 1.84 -3.56 8.59
N HIS A 5 2.56 -3.86 7.50
CA HIS A 5 3.95 -4.29 7.61
C HIS A 5 4.86 -3.19 8.18
N TYR A 6 5.97 -3.59 8.79
CA TYR A 6 6.82 -2.70 9.59
C TYR A 6 7.37 -1.50 8.80
N ASP A 7 7.62 -1.66 7.51
CA ASP A 7 8.17 -0.66 6.61
C ASP A 7 7.11 0.32 6.08
N HIS A 8 5.83 0.03 6.32
CA HIS A 8 4.69 0.86 5.90
C HIS A 8 3.95 1.50 7.08
N ALA A 9 3.96 0.82 8.24
CA ALA A 9 3.29 1.23 9.47
C ALA A 9 4.26 1.55 10.62
N GLY A 10 5.58 1.54 10.38
CA GLY A 10 6.58 1.72 11.45
C GLY A 10 6.68 3.12 12.04
N ASN A 11 6.07 4.13 11.42
CA ASN A 11 6.25 5.54 11.82
C ASN A 11 4.92 6.31 12.00
N LEU A 12 3.82 5.61 12.32
CA LEU A 12 2.51 6.24 12.53
C LEU A 12 2.52 7.36 13.60
N PRO A 13 3.24 7.24 14.73
CA PRO A 13 3.28 8.29 15.75
C PRO A 13 3.84 9.64 15.27
N ALA A 14 4.63 9.66 14.18
CA ALA A 14 5.22 10.89 13.64
C ALA A 14 4.19 11.86 13.02
N PHE A 15 2.95 11.44 12.83
CA PHE A 15 1.89 12.26 12.22
C PHE A 15 0.75 12.56 13.22
N PRO A 16 0.99 13.42 14.23
CA PRO A 16 0.09 13.59 15.38
C PRO A 16 -1.32 14.10 14.99
N ASN A 17 -1.41 14.85 13.89
CA ASN A 17 -2.67 15.46 13.43
C ASN A 17 -3.32 14.71 12.25
N ALA A 18 -2.76 13.57 11.82
CA ALA A 18 -3.27 12.84 10.66
C ALA A 18 -4.46 11.95 11.01
N THR A 19 -5.37 11.82 10.04
CA THR A 19 -6.34 10.72 9.95
C THR A 19 -5.78 9.64 9.03
N PHE A 20 -5.79 8.40 9.48
CA PHE A 20 -5.23 7.26 8.75
C PHE A 20 -6.33 6.48 8.05
N HIS A 21 -6.18 6.34 6.73
CA HIS A 21 -7.06 5.51 5.91
C HIS A 21 -6.48 4.09 5.83
N ILE A 22 -7.30 3.08 6.14
CA ILE A 22 -6.94 1.66 6.13
C ILE A 22 -8.17 0.81 5.78
N GLN A 23 -7.97 -0.37 5.22
CA GLN A 23 -9.04 -1.35 5.00
C GLN A 23 -9.42 -2.08 6.30
N ASP A 24 -10.71 -2.37 6.49
CA ASP A 24 -11.19 -3.23 7.58
C ASP A 24 -10.46 -4.58 7.59
N ARG A 25 -10.30 -5.15 6.39
CA ARG A 25 -9.62 -6.43 6.16
C ARG A 25 -8.17 -6.43 6.63
N GLU A 26 -7.49 -5.28 6.59
CA GLU A 26 -6.09 -5.18 7.00
C GLU A 26 -5.96 -5.12 8.52
N MET A 27 -6.80 -4.33 9.19
CA MET A 27 -6.83 -4.29 10.65
C MET A 27 -7.19 -5.66 11.23
N ALA A 28 -8.15 -6.35 10.62
CA ALA A 28 -8.50 -7.72 10.99
C ALA A 28 -7.35 -8.71 10.76
N TYR A 29 -6.55 -8.51 9.71
CA TYR A 29 -5.38 -9.36 9.44
C TYR A 29 -4.28 -9.15 10.48
N GLY A 30 -3.90 -7.90 10.73
CA GLY A 30 -2.84 -7.52 11.68
C GLY A 30 -3.17 -7.80 13.15
N THR A 31 -4.44 -8.03 13.49
CA THR A 31 -4.88 -8.34 14.87
C THR A 31 -5.50 -9.75 15.01
N GLY A 32 -5.58 -10.51 13.92
CA GLY A 32 -6.29 -11.79 13.87
C GLY A 32 -5.40 -13.03 14.08
N ARG A 33 -6.02 -14.21 13.96
CA ARG A 33 -5.38 -15.54 14.09
C ARG A 33 -4.12 -15.69 13.24
N CYS A 34 -4.05 -15.02 12.09
CA CYS A 34 -2.89 -15.04 11.22
C CYS A 34 -1.60 -14.67 11.97
N MET A 35 -1.67 -13.74 12.93
CA MET A 35 -0.52 -13.32 13.72
C MET A 35 -0.02 -14.38 14.71
N CYS A 36 -0.75 -15.48 14.92
CA CYS A 36 -0.26 -16.63 15.69
C CYS A 36 0.72 -17.53 14.88
N HIS A 37 0.86 -17.29 13.57
CA HIS A 37 1.71 -18.08 12.69
C HIS A 37 2.97 -17.31 12.31
N GLU A 38 4.15 -17.86 12.62
CA GLU A 38 5.45 -17.18 12.48
C GLU A 38 5.66 -16.57 11.10
N ARG A 39 5.44 -17.34 10.03
CA ARG A 39 5.64 -16.85 8.65
C ARG A 39 4.76 -15.64 8.31
N MET A 40 3.53 -15.62 8.82
CA MET A 40 2.55 -14.55 8.57
C MET A 40 2.84 -13.30 9.42
N ARG A 41 3.28 -13.47 10.68
CA ARG A 41 3.60 -12.34 11.58
C ARG A 41 4.98 -11.73 11.34
N ARG A 42 5.90 -12.45 10.68
CA ARG A 42 7.29 -12.01 10.46
C ARG A 42 7.43 -10.60 9.84
N PRO A 43 6.62 -10.18 8.86
CA PRO A 43 6.73 -8.83 8.29
C PRO A 43 6.02 -7.74 9.12
N PHE A 44 5.47 -8.08 10.30
CA PHE A 44 4.83 -7.12 11.18
C PHE A 44 5.76 -6.74 12.34
N ALA A 45 5.70 -5.47 12.73
CA ALA A 45 6.19 -5.03 14.04
C ALA A 45 4.99 -4.89 14.99
N THR A 46 5.03 -5.57 16.14
CA THR A 46 3.94 -5.54 17.13
C THR A 46 3.55 -4.11 17.49
N GLU A 47 4.52 -3.23 17.75
CA GLU A 47 4.23 -1.84 18.11
C GLU A 47 3.53 -1.06 17.00
N GLY A 48 3.85 -1.31 15.72
CA GLY A 48 3.13 -0.68 14.60
C GLY A 48 1.64 -1.07 14.56
N VAL A 49 1.33 -2.33 14.87
CA VAL A 49 -0.06 -2.80 14.99
C VAL A 49 -0.74 -2.18 16.21
N VAL A 50 -0.06 -2.14 17.36
CA VAL A 50 -0.60 -1.54 18.59
C VAL A 50 -0.86 -0.06 18.39
N ASP A 51 0.02 0.68 17.71
CA ASP A 51 -0.19 2.07 17.35
C ASP A 51 -1.39 2.25 16.44
N ALA A 52 -1.56 1.40 15.42
CA ALA A 52 -2.74 1.41 14.58
C ALA A 52 -4.04 1.21 15.40
N VAL A 53 -4.04 0.29 16.36
CA VAL A 53 -5.17 0.09 17.29
C VAL A 53 -5.38 1.32 18.18
N ARG A 54 -4.34 1.91 18.77
CA ARG A 54 -4.43 3.15 19.56
C ARG A 54 -5.09 4.27 18.76
N LEU A 55 -4.73 4.41 17.48
CA LEU A 55 -5.31 5.41 16.58
C LEU A 55 -6.82 5.22 16.35
N VAL A 56 -7.30 3.98 16.34
CA VAL A 56 -8.76 3.69 16.27
C VAL A 56 -9.47 4.29 17.48
N PHE A 57 -8.96 4.02 18.69
CA PHE A 57 -9.54 4.55 19.94
C PHE A 57 -9.36 6.07 20.10
N GLN A 58 -8.46 6.68 19.35
CA GLN A 58 -8.30 8.14 19.26
C GLN A 58 -9.19 8.78 18.18
N SER A 59 -10.06 8.01 17.53
CA SER A 59 -10.89 8.47 16.40
C SER A 59 -10.07 9.04 15.23
N ARG A 60 -8.86 8.52 15.03
CA ARG A 60 -7.91 8.94 13.99
C ARG A 60 -7.80 7.95 12.84
N VAL A 61 -8.69 6.98 12.76
CA VAL A 61 -8.74 6.00 11.66
C VAL A 61 -10.04 6.16 10.89
N ARG A 62 -9.93 6.20 9.56
CA ARG A 62 -11.04 6.06 8.64
C ARG A 62 -10.93 4.72 7.93
N PHE A 63 -11.84 3.82 8.28
CA PHE A 63 -11.94 2.51 7.66
C PHE A 63 -12.56 2.58 6.26
N HIS A 64 -12.17 1.62 5.42
CA HIS A 64 -12.73 1.35 4.11
C HIS A 64 -13.03 -0.14 3.99
N ASP A 65 -14.09 -0.47 3.26
CA ASP A 65 -14.41 -1.83 2.84
C ASP A 65 -14.47 -1.85 1.32
N GLY A 66 -13.32 -2.10 0.69
CA GLY A 66 -13.16 -2.02 -0.76
C GLY A 66 -12.67 -0.66 -1.23
N ASP A 67 -13.32 -0.11 -2.26
CA ASP A 67 -12.90 1.13 -2.89
C ASP A 67 -13.47 2.35 -2.13
N GLY A 68 -12.64 3.38 -1.93
CA GLY A 68 -13.01 4.58 -1.19
C GLY A 68 -12.33 5.83 -1.71
N GLU A 69 -12.90 7.01 -1.41
CA GLU A 69 -12.29 8.30 -1.76
C GLU A 69 -11.74 8.97 -0.50
N ILE A 70 -10.48 9.42 -0.56
CA ILE A 70 -9.83 10.18 0.52
C ILE A 70 -10.20 11.65 0.39
N VAL A 71 -9.92 12.20 -0.80
CA VAL A 71 -10.25 13.56 -1.25
C VAL A 71 -10.51 13.51 -2.76
N PRO A 72 -11.16 14.52 -3.36
CA PRO A 72 -11.45 14.50 -4.80
C PRO A 72 -10.21 14.18 -5.64
N GLY A 73 -10.30 13.10 -6.43
CA GLY A 73 -9.20 12.65 -7.30
C GLY A 73 -8.14 11.80 -6.61
N CYS A 74 -8.27 11.49 -5.32
CA CYS A 74 -7.39 10.58 -4.58
C CYS A 74 -8.22 9.47 -3.93
N ARG A 75 -8.05 8.24 -4.41
CA ARG A 75 -8.87 7.08 -4.02
C ARG A 75 -8.01 5.93 -3.51
N VAL A 76 -8.60 5.09 -2.68
CA VAL A 76 -8.02 3.83 -2.23
C VAL A 76 -8.80 2.66 -2.81
N HIS A 77 -8.11 1.56 -3.07
CA HIS A 77 -8.69 0.35 -3.62
C HIS A 77 -8.13 -0.86 -2.89
N LEU A 78 -9.00 -1.70 -2.31
CA LEU A 78 -8.60 -2.99 -1.77
C LEU A 78 -8.04 -3.87 -2.89
N VAL A 79 -6.83 -4.39 -2.72
CA VAL A 79 -6.19 -5.35 -3.63
C VAL A 79 -5.95 -6.69 -2.96
N GLY A 80 -5.42 -6.71 -1.72
CA GLY A 80 -5.14 -7.94 -1.00
C GLY A 80 -3.89 -8.68 -1.54
N GLY A 81 -3.86 -10.00 -1.35
CA GLY A 81 -2.76 -10.85 -1.80
C GLY A 81 -1.50 -10.76 -0.94
N HIS A 82 -0.76 -9.65 -1.00
CA HIS A 82 0.48 -9.47 -0.23
C HIS A 82 0.22 -9.52 1.28
N SER A 83 -0.64 -8.63 1.77
CA SER A 83 -1.37 -8.76 3.02
C SER A 83 -2.85 -8.91 2.70
N LYS A 84 -3.67 -9.42 3.63
CA LYS A 84 -5.08 -9.67 3.29
C LYS A 84 -5.86 -8.40 2.96
N GLY A 85 -5.50 -7.26 3.54
CA GLY A 85 -6.21 -5.99 3.33
C GLY A 85 -5.36 -4.93 2.66
N LEU A 86 -4.27 -5.30 1.96
CA LEU A 86 -3.45 -4.32 1.25
C LEU A 86 -4.33 -3.49 0.31
N GLN A 87 -4.21 -2.16 0.41
CA GLN A 87 -4.82 -1.23 -0.51
C GLN A 87 -3.78 -0.44 -1.30
N VAL A 88 -4.15 -0.09 -2.53
CA VAL A 88 -3.38 0.79 -3.41
C VAL A 88 -4.06 2.15 -3.50
N VAL A 89 -3.31 3.17 -3.88
CA VAL A 89 -3.82 4.54 -4.01
C VAL A 89 -3.83 4.92 -5.48
N THR A 90 -4.93 5.52 -5.95
CA THR A 90 -4.96 6.19 -7.25
C THR A 90 -5.04 7.69 -7.09
N VAL A 91 -4.31 8.43 -7.93
CA VAL A 91 -4.28 9.90 -7.95
C VAL A 91 -4.48 10.38 -9.38
N ALA A 92 -5.51 11.19 -9.60
CA ALA A 92 -5.77 11.82 -10.89
C ALA A 92 -4.90 13.07 -11.07
N THR A 93 -4.16 13.13 -12.17
CA THR A 93 -3.27 14.26 -12.48
C THR A 93 -3.07 14.40 -13.99
N GLY A 94 -3.12 15.62 -14.52
CA GLY A 94 -2.81 15.90 -15.93
C GLY A 94 -3.62 15.12 -16.97
N GLY A 95 -4.81 14.61 -16.62
CA GLY A 95 -5.63 13.76 -17.49
C GLY A 95 -5.25 12.27 -17.49
N ALA A 96 -4.33 11.85 -16.63
CA ALA A 96 -3.93 10.46 -16.39
C ALA A 96 -4.21 10.04 -14.94
N LEU A 97 -4.14 8.74 -14.69
CA LEU A 97 -4.23 8.16 -13.34
C LEU A 97 -2.89 7.56 -12.92
N LEU A 98 -2.33 8.04 -11.81
CA LEU A 98 -1.21 7.40 -11.14
C LEU A 98 -1.73 6.33 -10.20
N VAL A 99 -1.20 5.12 -10.26
CA VAL A 99 -1.48 4.02 -9.34
C VAL A 99 -0.25 3.77 -8.47
N ILE A 100 -0.31 4.18 -7.21
CA ILE A 100 0.72 3.89 -6.21
C ILE A 100 0.43 2.49 -5.67
N ALA A 101 1.15 1.50 -6.20
CA ALA A 101 0.85 0.09 -5.97
C ALA A 101 1.35 -0.43 -4.61
N SER A 102 2.34 0.23 -3.98
CA SER A 102 2.99 -0.32 -2.78
C SER A 102 3.35 -1.80 -3.02
N ASP A 103 2.97 -2.69 -2.11
CA ASP A 103 3.43 -4.07 -2.13
C ASP A 103 2.47 -4.97 -2.91
N ALA A 104 1.37 -4.40 -3.46
CA ALA A 104 0.65 -5.05 -4.56
C ALA A 104 1.56 -5.26 -5.77
N LEU A 105 2.66 -4.50 -5.89
CA LEU A 105 3.69 -4.70 -6.90
C LEU A 105 5.05 -4.25 -6.36
N HIS A 106 5.91 -5.20 -5.99
CA HIS A 106 7.23 -4.88 -5.43
C HIS A 106 8.18 -4.33 -6.51
N PHE A 107 8.25 -5.00 -7.65
CA PHE A 107 9.12 -4.67 -8.78
C PHE A 107 8.29 -4.66 -10.06
N GLN A 108 8.59 -3.73 -10.97
CA GLN A 108 7.87 -3.57 -12.24
C GLN A 108 7.87 -4.86 -13.07
N HIS A 109 9.00 -5.58 -13.07
CA HIS A 109 9.20 -6.83 -13.79
C HIS A 109 8.13 -7.90 -13.48
N TYR A 110 7.52 -7.88 -12.29
CA TYR A 110 6.47 -8.85 -11.95
C TYR A 110 5.18 -8.68 -12.76
N LEU A 111 4.94 -7.51 -13.35
CA LEU A 111 3.86 -7.34 -14.33
C LEU A 111 4.17 -7.96 -15.70
N GLU A 112 5.42 -8.31 -16.00
CA GLU A 112 5.83 -8.81 -17.31
C GLU A 112 5.92 -10.33 -17.34
N ASN A 113 6.37 -10.93 -16.23
CA ASN A 113 6.70 -12.36 -16.16
C ASN A 113 5.75 -13.16 -15.25
N ASP A 114 4.65 -12.56 -14.79
CA ASP A 114 3.67 -13.13 -13.86
C ASP A 114 4.30 -13.73 -12.57
N GLY A 115 5.45 -13.19 -12.17
CA GLY A 115 6.12 -13.56 -10.93
C GLY A 115 5.51 -12.84 -9.71
N ALA A 116 5.78 -13.35 -8.52
CA ALA A 116 5.41 -12.69 -7.28
C ALA A 116 6.60 -12.58 -6.35
N PHE A 117 6.68 -11.47 -5.62
CA PHE A 117 7.57 -11.40 -4.48
C PHE A 117 7.18 -12.48 -3.47
N PRO A 118 8.11 -13.29 -2.93
CA PRO A 118 7.79 -14.49 -2.14
C PRO A 118 7.38 -14.16 -0.69
N LEU A 119 6.53 -13.15 -0.52
CA LEU A 119 5.87 -12.77 0.71
C LEU A 119 4.43 -12.36 0.37
N PHE A 120 3.49 -13.25 0.64
CA PHE A 120 2.07 -13.03 0.39
C PHE A 120 1.21 -13.83 1.36
N ALA A 121 0.04 -13.30 1.69
CA ALA A 121 -1.02 -14.00 2.41
C ALA A 121 -1.82 -14.92 1.49
N ASP A 122 -1.98 -14.56 0.21
CA ASP A 122 -2.69 -15.34 -0.80
C ASP A 122 -2.08 -15.09 -2.20
N TYR A 123 -1.61 -16.15 -2.86
CA TYR A 123 -0.95 -16.05 -4.16
C TYR A 123 -1.93 -15.65 -5.28
N LEU A 124 -3.15 -16.19 -5.27
CA LEU A 124 -4.13 -15.91 -6.32
C LEU A 124 -4.54 -14.44 -6.27
N GLU A 125 -4.77 -13.90 -5.07
CA GLU A 125 -5.08 -12.47 -4.91
C GLU A 125 -3.92 -11.56 -5.37
N VAL A 126 -2.65 -11.99 -5.27
CA VAL A 126 -1.51 -11.22 -5.82
C VAL A 126 -1.63 -11.12 -7.34
N ILE A 127 -1.82 -12.27 -8.02
CA ILE A 127 -1.88 -12.31 -9.49
C ILE A 127 -3.11 -11.55 -10.01
N GLU A 128 -4.28 -11.71 -9.38
CA GLU A 128 -5.46 -10.91 -9.72
C GLU A 128 -5.29 -9.42 -9.37
N GLY A 129 -4.49 -9.13 -8.34
CA GLY A 129 -4.08 -7.78 -7.99
C GLY A 129 -3.37 -7.08 -9.14
N TYR A 130 -2.48 -7.76 -9.87
CA TYR A 130 -1.83 -7.21 -11.06
C TYR A 130 -2.84 -6.82 -12.15
N ASN A 131 -3.86 -7.65 -12.37
CA ASN A 131 -4.94 -7.32 -13.30
C ASN A 131 -5.69 -6.06 -12.84
N LYS A 132 -6.03 -5.98 -11.55
CA LYS A 132 -6.67 -4.79 -10.98
C LYS A 132 -5.80 -3.53 -11.14
N LEU A 133 -4.48 -3.62 -10.94
CA LEU A 133 -3.56 -2.49 -11.18
C LEU A 133 -3.61 -2.00 -12.63
N ARG A 134 -3.56 -2.91 -13.61
CA ARG A 134 -3.66 -2.57 -15.04
C ARG A 134 -4.99 -1.90 -15.38
N VAL A 135 -6.10 -2.42 -14.85
CA VAL A 135 -7.43 -1.84 -15.05
C VAL A 135 -7.52 -0.44 -14.44
N LEU A 136 -7.00 -0.25 -13.23
CA LEU A 136 -6.99 1.06 -12.57
C LEU A 136 -6.17 2.08 -13.36
N ALA A 137 -4.96 1.72 -13.79
CA ALA A 137 -4.13 2.62 -14.58
C ALA A 137 -4.79 2.98 -15.93
N GLY A 138 -5.50 2.03 -16.54
CA GLY A 138 -6.04 2.20 -17.88
C GLY A 138 -4.93 2.39 -18.92
N ALA A 139 -5.28 2.86 -20.12
CA ALA A 139 -4.35 2.92 -21.25
C ALA A 139 -3.23 3.96 -21.08
N ASN A 140 -3.50 5.07 -20.38
CA ASN A 140 -2.60 6.21 -20.26
C ASN A 140 -2.08 6.42 -18.82
N GLY A 141 -2.48 5.58 -17.88
CA GLY A 141 -2.04 5.70 -16.49
C GLY A 141 -0.66 5.07 -16.26
N LEU A 142 -0.14 5.33 -15.07
CA LEU A 142 1.18 4.88 -14.66
C LEU A 142 1.07 4.09 -13.37
N ILE A 143 1.60 2.87 -13.35
CA ILE A 143 1.73 2.05 -12.15
C ILE A 143 3.10 2.29 -11.55
N ILE A 144 3.14 2.60 -10.25
CA ILE A 144 4.36 2.88 -9.50
C ILE A 144 4.53 1.75 -8.46
N PRO A 145 5.53 0.85 -8.65
CA PRO A 145 5.80 -0.23 -7.70
C PRO A 145 6.34 0.31 -6.36
N GLY A 146 6.20 -0.48 -5.29
CA GLY A 146 6.56 -0.06 -3.93
C GLY A 146 8.06 -0.10 -3.62
N HIS A 147 8.79 -1.08 -4.17
CA HIS A 147 10.18 -1.38 -3.77
C HIS A 147 11.17 -1.41 -4.95
N ASP A 148 10.76 -0.92 -6.12
CA ASP A 148 11.59 -0.93 -7.30
C ASP A 148 12.61 0.22 -7.28
N PRO A 149 13.92 -0.06 -7.29
CA PRO A 149 14.94 0.98 -7.31
C PRO A 149 14.88 1.86 -8.57
N GLU A 150 14.26 1.38 -9.67
CA GLU A 150 14.06 2.20 -10.86
C GLU A 150 13.19 3.44 -10.58
N VAL A 151 12.30 3.40 -9.58
CA VAL A 151 11.52 4.58 -9.16
C VAL A 151 12.45 5.73 -8.78
N LEU A 152 13.60 5.42 -8.15
CA LEU A 152 14.58 6.44 -7.76
C LEU A 152 15.31 7.07 -8.95
N GLN A 153 15.29 6.41 -10.12
CA GLN A 153 15.92 6.88 -11.36
C GLN A 153 14.93 7.57 -12.30
N LYS A 154 13.68 7.08 -12.36
CA LYS A 154 12.64 7.57 -13.26
C LYS A 154 12.04 8.92 -12.84
N PHE A 155 11.97 9.18 -11.54
CA PHE A 155 11.37 10.38 -11.00
C PHE A 155 12.42 11.34 -10.41
N SER A 156 12.15 12.64 -10.48
CA SER A 156 13.03 13.65 -9.90
C SER A 156 12.99 13.62 -8.37
N PRO A 157 14.12 13.88 -7.68
CA PRO A 157 14.13 14.04 -6.23
C PRO A 157 13.29 15.26 -5.81
N LEU A 158 12.61 15.15 -4.67
CA LEU A 158 11.83 16.26 -4.11
C LEU A 158 12.74 17.42 -3.65
N ALA A 159 13.89 17.10 -3.07
CA ALA A 159 14.91 18.05 -2.67
C ALA A 159 16.30 17.37 -2.69
N PRO A 160 17.42 18.13 -2.82
CA PRO A 160 18.76 17.55 -2.91
C PRO A 160 19.16 16.68 -1.70
N ASP A 161 18.65 17.01 -0.51
CA ASP A 161 18.92 16.31 0.75
C ASP A 161 17.97 15.12 1.02
N LEU A 162 16.88 15.00 0.25
CA LEU A 162 15.88 13.94 0.40
C LEU A 162 16.07 12.84 -0.65
N GLN A 163 17.08 12.00 -0.45
CA GLN A 163 17.53 10.99 -1.42
C GLN A 163 16.48 9.95 -1.82
N PHE A 164 15.44 9.73 -1.01
CA PHE A 164 14.36 8.75 -1.27
C PHE A 164 12.98 9.37 -1.49
N ALA A 165 12.86 10.71 -1.42
CA ALA A 165 11.62 11.40 -1.76
C ALA A 165 11.62 11.76 -3.25
N ARG A 166 10.53 11.47 -3.95
CA ARG A 166 10.40 11.66 -5.40
C ARG A 166 9.15 12.46 -5.74
N VAL A 167 9.24 13.25 -6.81
CA VAL A 167 8.11 13.98 -7.38
C VAL A 167 7.48 13.13 -8.47
N LEU A 168 6.24 12.71 -8.24
CA LEU A 168 5.45 11.90 -9.16
C LEU A 168 4.63 12.85 -10.05
N LEU A 169 5.31 13.43 -11.05
CA LEU A 169 4.84 14.46 -12.00
C LEU A 169 4.84 15.91 -11.47
#